data_AF-A0A2M6NSA4-F1
#
_entry.id   AF-A0A2M6NSA4-F1
#
_cell.length_a   1.000
_cell.length_b   1.000
_cell.length_c   1.000
_cell.angle_alpha   90.00
_cell.angle_beta   90.00
_cell.angle_gamma   90.00
#
_symmetry.space_group_name_H-M   'P 1'
#
loop_
_entity.id
_entity.type
_entity.pdbx_description
1 polymer ?
#
loop_
_entity_poly.entity_id
_entity_poly.type
_entity_poly.pdbx_seq_one_letter_code
_entity_poly.pdbx_strand_id
1 'polypeptide(L)'
;MTKGNVLTLFSGILFCIATGFLVKPRTVLNSENPAVVSAETKKPDPFLHQVQIQTVEMKVTAYCPCEKCCGKFADGFTSIGRDARKTLGVAADPKLLSYGTKLDVPGIGVRVVDDTGGAMRQSAKKGIWHIDVRFHDHNEALQFGVQWLNVKILN
;
A
#
# COMPACT_ATOMS: atom_id res chain seq x y z
N MET A 1 -55.56 -17.04 -25.24
CA MET A 1 -55.61 -17.15 -26.71
C MET A 1 -54.65 -16.10 -27.23
N THR A 2 -53.56 -16.36 -27.94
CA THR A 2 -53.24 -17.40 -28.93
C THR A 2 -51.71 -17.44 -29.13
N LYS A 3 -51.13 -18.65 -29.21
CA LYS A 3 -50.11 -19.18 -30.16
C LYS A 3 -48.98 -18.23 -30.65
N GLY A 4 -47.70 -18.58 -30.77
CA GLY A 4 -46.99 -19.86 -30.75
C GLY A 4 -45.52 -19.64 -31.21
N ASN A 5 -44.68 -20.65 -30.96
CA ASN A 5 -43.25 -20.79 -31.33
C ASN A 5 -42.95 -20.57 -32.83
N VAL A 6 -41.69 -20.27 -33.18
CA VAL A 6 -40.87 -21.10 -34.11
C VAL A 6 -39.37 -20.80 -33.94
N LEU A 7 -38.61 -21.89 -33.84
CA LEU A 7 -37.18 -22.07 -33.90
C LEU A 7 -36.73 -22.15 -35.38
N THR A 8 -35.68 -21.44 -35.80
CA THR A 8 -35.03 -21.69 -37.10
C THR A 8 -33.52 -21.48 -37.02
N LEU A 9 -32.79 -22.58 -37.22
CA LEU A 9 -31.36 -22.66 -37.53
C LEU A 9 -31.13 -22.29 -39.01
N PHE A 10 -30.08 -21.53 -39.33
CA PHE A 10 -29.50 -21.53 -40.67
C PHE A 10 -27.96 -21.45 -40.63
N SER A 11 -27.39 -22.38 -41.39
CA SER A 11 -26.00 -22.62 -41.73
C SER A 11 -25.54 -21.73 -42.89
N GLY A 12 -24.22 -21.47 -42.98
CA GLY A 12 -23.51 -20.99 -44.20
C GLY A 12 -22.65 -19.76 -43.89
N ILE A 13 -21.33 -19.89 -43.66
CA ILE A 13 -20.24 -20.04 -44.66
C ILE A 13 -20.37 -19.02 -45.80
N LEU A 14 -19.59 -17.94 -45.72
CA LEU A 14 -19.21 -17.16 -46.88
C LEU A 14 -17.69 -16.92 -46.89
N PHE A 15 -17.13 -17.39 -48.00
CA PHE A 15 -15.76 -17.35 -48.46
C PHE A 15 -15.37 -15.92 -48.85
N CYS A 16 -14.26 -15.38 -48.32
CA CYS A 16 -13.55 -14.27 -48.95
C CYS A 16 -12.04 -14.55 -48.94
N ILE A 17 -11.42 -14.31 -50.08
CA ILE A 17 -10.19 -14.86 -50.61
C ILE A 17 -9.16 -13.73 -50.80
N ALA A 18 -7.90 -14.03 -50.47
CA ALA A 18 -6.64 -13.34 -50.86
C ALA A 18 -6.47 -11.86 -50.45
N THR A 19 -5.34 -11.36 -49.96
CA THR A 19 -3.93 -11.47 -50.39
C THR A 19 -3.03 -11.23 -49.16
N GLY A 20 -2.01 -12.01 -48.81
CA GLY A 20 -0.82 -12.26 -49.63
C GLY A 20 0.31 -11.27 -49.31
N PHE A 21 0.86 -11.28 -48.09
CA PHE A 21 2.19 -10.71 -47.80
C PHE A 21 3.10 -11.79 -47.23
N LEU A 22 4.17 -12.04 -47.98
CA LEU A 22 5.19 -13.06 -47.79
C LEU A 22 6.21 -12.61 -46.75
N VAL A 23 6.31 -13.32 -45.62
CA VAL A 23 7.49 -13.27 -44.76
C VAL A 23 7.99 -14.70 -44.57
N LYS A 24 9.26 -14.91 -44.91
CA LYS A 24 9.93 -16.23 -45.01
C LYS A 24 9.96 -16.97 -43.66
N PRO A 25 9.78 -18.30 -43.66
CA PRO A 25 9.96 -19.13 -42.47
C PRO A 25 11.44 -19.32 -42.15
N ARG A 26 11.82 -19.09 -40.89
CA ARG A 26 13.10 -19.54 -40.34
C ARG A 26 12.87 -20.83 -39.56
N THR A 27 13.23 -21.96 -40.18
CA THR A 27 13.27 -23.28 -39.54
C THR A 27 14.62 -23.47 -38.87
N VAL A 28 14.66 -23.66 -37.54
CA VAL A 28 15.67 -24.51 -36.86
C VAL A 28 15.02 -25.06 -35.59
N LEU A 29 14.37 -26.23 -35.69
CA LEU A 29 14.76 -27.53 -35.11
C LEU A 29 14.60 -27.65 -33.58
N ASN A 30 13.57 -28.40 -33.21
CA ASN A 30 13.33 -28.99 -31.90
C ASN A 30 14.32 -30.17 -31.71
N SER A 31 14.98 -30.27 -30.55
CA SER A 31 15.61 -31.51 -30.09
C SER A 31 15.32 -31.70 -28.61
N GLU A 32 14.78 -32.87 -28.32
CA GLU A 32 14.51 -33.44 -27.01
C GLU A 32 15.85 -33.76 -26.31
N ASN A 33 16.00 -33.45 -25.02
CA ASN A 33 16.15 -34.43 -23.92
C ASN A 33 16.57 -33.70 -22.61
N PRO A 34 16.12 -34.18 -21.43
CA PRO A 34 16.25 -33.54 -20.13
C PRO A 34 17.50 -34.05 -19.40
N ALA A 35 18.39 -33.15 -18.99
CA ALA A 35 19.32 -33.36 -17.90
C ALA A 35 20.01 -32.03 -17.59
N VAL A 36 20.20 -31.77 -16.30
CA VAL A 36 21.23 -30.88 -15.74
C VAL A 36 21.18 -29.39 -16.11
N VAL A 37 20.19 -28.67 -15.56
CA VAL A 37 20.53 -27.38 -14.94
C VAL A 37 20.35 -27.57 -13.44
N SER A 38 21.48 -27.92 -12.82
CA SER A 38 21.65 -28.03 -11.39
C SER A 38 21.00 -26.83 -10.69
N ALA A 39 20.10 -27.10 -9.76
CA ALA A 39 19.72 -26.16 -8.74
C ALA A 39 20.98 -25.81 -7.96
N GLU A 40 21.65 -24.73 -8.37
CA GLU A 40 22.72 -24.15 -7.58
C GLU A 40 22.04 -23.48 -6.37
N THR A 41 21.93 -24.25 -5.30
CA THR A 41 21.53 -23.80 -3.98
C THR A 41 22.55 -22.79 -3.50
N LYS A 42 22.40 -21.53 -3.93
CA LYS A 42 23.13 -20.44 -3.32
C LYS A 42 22.64 -20.35 -1.88
N LYS A 43 23.50 -20.79 -0.97
CA LYS A 43 23.40 -20.59 0.49
C LYS A 43 22.87 -19.17 0.74
N PRO A 44 21.79 -18.99 1.53
CA PRO A 44 21.26 -17.65 1.80
C PRO A 44 22.40 -16.77 2.30
N ASP A 45 22.54 -15.61 1.66
CA ASP A 45 23.53 -14.61 2.00
C ASP A 45 23.41 -14.28 3.50
N PRO A 46 24.47 -14.48 4.31
CA PRO A 46 24.43 -14.20 5.74
C PRO A 46 24.25 -12.70 6.07
N PHE A 47 24.13 -11.82 5.07
CA PHE A 47 23.90 -10.39 5.23
C PHE A 47 22.48 -9.94 4.84
N LEU A 48 21.46 -10.80 4.96
CA LEU A 48 20.09 -10.31 5.02
C LEU A 48 19.89 -9.64 6.40
N HIS A 49 20.04 -8.32 6.45
CA HIS A 49 19.69 -7.54 7.64
C HIS A 49 18.23 -7.87 7.97
N GLN A 50 18.01 -8.69 9.00
CA GLN A 50 16.67 -9.10 9.39
C GLN A 50 15.96 -7.86 9.92
N VAL A 51 15.06 -7.30 9.10
CA VAL A 51 14.14 -6.22 9.50
C VAL A 51 13.54 -6.64 10.83
N GLN A 52 13.90 -5.93 11.89
CA GLN A 52 13.42 -6.24 13.23
C GLN A 52 11.99 -5.74 13.32
N ILE A 53 11.03 -6.64 13.09
CA ILE A 53 9.61 -6.31 13.17
C ILE A 53 9.18 -6.39 14.63
N GLN A 54 9.01 -5.24 15.28
CA GLN A 54 8.43 -5.14 16.61
C GLN A 54 6.94 -4.79 16.51
N THR A 55 6.08 -5.49 17.24
CA THR A 55 4.66 -5.12 17.37
C THR A 55 4.43 -4.43 18.71
N VAL A 56 3.77 -3.27 18.69
CA VAL A 56 3.47 -2.47 19.89
C VAL A 56 2.01 -2.06 19.87
N GLU A 57 1.32 -2.18 21.01
CA GLU A 57 -0.02 -1.62 21.18
C GLU A 57 0.06 -0.10 21.26
N MET A 58 -0.62 0.59 20.35
CA MET A 58 -0.61 2.04 20.26
C MET A 58 -2.03 2.60 20.33
N LYS A 59 -2.17 3.76 20.96
CA LYS A 59 -3.32 4.63 20.72
C LYS A 59 -3.17 5.22 19.31
N VAL A 60 -4.17 5.04 18.47
CA VAL A 60 -4.19 5.52 17.09
C VAL A 60 -5.36 6.47 16.92
N THR A 61 -5.05 7.72 16.57
CA THR A 61 -6.05 8.73 16.20
C THR A 61 -5.90 9.10 14.73
N ALA A 62 -6.74 10.01 14.24
CA ALA A 62 -6.64 10.55 12.89
C ALA A 62 -6.75 12.07 12.84
N TYR A 63 -6.08 12.66 11.84
CA TYR A 63 -6.13 14.10 11.55
C TYR A 63 -6.11 14.40 10.06
N CYS A 64 -6.57 15.59 9.67
CA CYS A 64 -6.37 16.16 8.34
C CYS A 64 -5.50 17.43 8.37
N PRO A 65 -4.91 17.85 7.23
CA PRO A 65 -4.19 19.13 7.10
C PRO A 65 -5.05 20.40 7.22
N CYS A 66 -6.29 20.25 7.66
CA CYS A 66 -7.32 21.27 7.77
C CYS A 66 -7.16 22.10 9.06
N GLU A 67 -7.68 23.33 9.07
CA GLU A 67 -7.62 24.21 10.26
C GLU A 67 -8.30 23.63 11.50
N LYS A 68 -9.33 22.79 11.32
CA LYS A 68 -10.03 22.13 12.43
C LYS A 68 -9.14 21.18 13.22
N CYS A 69 -8.24 20.47 12.55
CA CYS A 69 -7.33 19.51 13.17
C CYS A 69 -6.01 20.17 13.57
N CYS A 70 -5.45 21.03 12.72
CA CYS A 70 -4.11 21.60 12.92
C CYS A 70 -4.10 23.00 13.56
N GLY A 71 -5.26 23.67 13.65
CA GLY A 71 -5.38 25.03 14.18
C GLY A 71 -4.44 26.00 13.48
N LYS A 72 -3.67 26.77 14.26
CA LYS A 72 -2.67 27.72 13.73
C LYS A 72 -1.53 27.08 12.94
N PHE A 73 -1.38 25.76 12.98
CA PHE A 73 -0.37 25.00 12.25
C PHE A 73 -0.90 24.40 10.94
N ALA A 74 -2.08 24.83 10.47
CA ALA A 74 -2.66 24.39 9.21
C ALA A 74 -2.00 25.02 7.96
N ASP A 75 -0.67 25.15 7.95
CA ASP A 75 0.10 25.63 6.80
C ASP A 75 0.18 24.58 5.68
N GLY A 76 -0.08 23.32 6.02
CA GLY A 76 -0.11 22.18 5.11
C GLY A 76 1.23 21.45 4.99
N PHE A 77 2.17 21.71 5.90
CA PHE A 77 3.44 21.03 5.96
C PHE A 77 3.57 20.15 7.20
N THR A 78 4.25 19.02 7.05
CA THR A 78 4.60 18.17 8.18
C THR A 78 5.82 18.72 8.92
N SER A 79 6.12 18.22 10.12
CA SER A 79 7.31 18.62 10.88
C SER A 79 8.64 18.41 10.13
N ILE A 80 8.70 17.57 9.10
CA ILE A 80 9.89 17.39 8.24
C ILE A 80 9.76 18.11 6.88
N GLY A 81 8.73 18.93 6.69
CA GLY A 81 8.56 19.78 5.51
C GLY A 81 7.89 19.12 4.31
N ARG A 82 7.23 17.96 4.48
CA ARG A 82 6.45 17.34 3.40
C ARG A 82 5.12 18.05 3.22
N ASP A 83 4.60 18.09 1.99
CA ASP A 83 3.25 18.56 1.70
C ASP A 83 2.24 17.55 2.26
N ALA A 84 1.60 17.90 3.37
CA ALA A 84 0.65 17.05 4.10
C ALA A 84 -0.63 16.80 3.29
N ARG A 85 -0.95 17.65 2.31
CA ARG A 85 -2.13 17.49 1.45
C ARG A 85 -1.90 16.44 0.36
N LYS A 86 -0.64 16.18 0.00
CA LYS A 86 -0.25 15.25 -1.08
C LYS A 86 0.38 13.95 -0.58
N THR A 87 0.70 13.87 0.71
CA THR A 87 1.45 12.74 1.25
C THR A 87 0.77 12.12 2.45
N LEU A 88 0.73 10.79 2.43
CA LEU A 88 0.30 9.99 3.58
C LEU A 88 1.45 9.86 4.58
N GLY A 89 1.11 9.88 5.87
CA GLY A 89 2.07 9.82 6.95
C GLY A 89 1.38 9.67 8.30
N VAL A 90 2.19 9.65 9.35
CA VAL A 90 1.70 9.71 10.74
C VAL A 90 2.48 10.75 11.52
N ALA A 91 1.80 11.37 12.47
CA ALA A 91 2.43 12.17 13.51
C ALA A 91 2.69 11.31 14.76
N ALA A 92 3.88 11.43 15.35
CA ALA A 92 4.27 10.69 16.55
C ALA A 92 5.13 11.57 17.49
N ASP A 93 5.55 11.03 18.64
CA ASP A 93 6.65 11.62 19.41
C ASP A 93 8.00 11.19 18.81
N PRO A 94 8.84 12.11 18.30
CA PRO A 94 10.09 11.77 17.62
C PRO A 94 11.12 11.06 18.51
N LYS A 95 10.99 11.17 19.84
CA LYS A 95 11.85 10.46 20.80
C LYS A 95 11.50 8.99 20.95
N LEU A 96 10.23 8.63 20.76
CA LEU A 96 9.77 7.23 20.77
C LEU A 96 9.87 6.60 19.38
N LEU A 97 9.45 7.34 18.35
CA LEU A 97 9.45 6.90 16.96
C LEU A 97 10.16 7.96 16.13
N SER A 98 11.39 7.68 15.73
CA SER A 98 12.18 8.60 14.91
C SER A 98 11.52 8.86 13.56
N TYR A 99 11.76 10.04 12.99
CA TYR A 99 11.30 10.34 11.64
C TYR A 99 11.87 9.34 10.64
N GLY A 100 11.05 8.98 9.66
CA GLY A 100 11.39 7.97 8.65
C GLY A 100 11.02 6.53 9.04
N THR A 101 10.75 6.25 10.32
CA THR A 101 10.27 4.93 10.74
C THR A 101 8.98 4.58 10.01
N LYS A 102 8.92 3.36 9.47
CA LYS A 102 7.73 2.83 8.78
C LYS A 102 6.89 2.05 9.77
N LEU A 103 5.58 2.30 9.76
CA LEU A 103 4.61 1.61 10.60
C LEU A 103 3.59 0.90 9.71
N ASP A 104 3.38 -0.39 9.91
CA ASP A 104 2.23 -1.10 9.35
C ASP A 104 1.05 -0.97 10.32
N VAL A 105 0.12 -0.07 9.99
CA VAL A 105 -1.06 0.23 10.80
C VAL A 105 -2.23 -0.62 10.30
N PRO A 106 -2.79 -1.53 11.12
CA PRO A 106 -3.90 -2.39 10.71
C PRO A 106 -5.07 -1.60 10.10
N GLY A 107 -5.56 -2.04 8.94
CA GLY A 107 -6.67 -1.40 8.21
C GLY A 107 -6.30 -0.12 7.44
N ILE A 108 -5.10 0.43 7.64
CA ILE A 108 -4.62 1.67 6.99
C ILE A 108 -3.45 1.37 6.03
N GLY A 109 -2.62 0.39 6.38
CA GLY A 109 -1.40 0.01 5.68
C GLY A 109 -0.17 0.79 6.15
N VAL A 110 0.91 0.68 5.37
CA VAL A 110 2.20 1.26 5.75
C VAL A 110 2.17 2.79 5.70
N ARG A 111 2.65 3.44 6.75
CA ARG A 111 2.84 4.89 6.84
C ARG A 111 4.22 5.23 7.38
N VAL A 112 4.70 6.43 7.07
CA VAL A 112 5.99 6.94 7.52
C VAL A 112 5.75 7.97 8.62
N VAL A 113 6.54 7.90 9.69
CA VAL A 113 6.59 8.95 10.71
C VAL A 113 7.28 10.17 10.09
N ASP A 114 6.50 11.20 9.76
CA ASP A 114 6.98 12.42 9.10
C ASP A 114 6.52 13.70 9.79
N ASP A 115 5.79 13.57 10.90
CA ASP A 115 5.17 14.69 11.59
C ASP A 115 5.15 14.51 13.11
N THR A 116 4.81 15.57 13.85
CA THR A 116 4.68 15.51 15.31
C THR A 116 3.57 16.43 15.81
N GLY A 117 3.11 16.17 17.05
CA GLY A 117 2.05 16.95 17.68
C GLY A 117 2.16 16.96 19.19
N GLY A 118 1.51 17.95 19.82
CA GLY A 118 1.51 18.10 21.28
C GLY A 118 0.94 16.88 22.00
N ALA A 119 -0.16 16.30 21.48
CA ALA A 119 -0.84 15.18 22.11
C ALA A 119 0.04 13.91 22.16
N MET A 120 0.77 13.60 21.09
CA MET A 120 1.64 12.42 21.01
C MET A 120 2.83 12.55 21.97
N ARG A 121 3.44 13.74 22.02
CA ARG A 121 4.51 14.05 22.99
C ARG A 121 4.05 14.00 24.44
N GLN A 122 2.80 14.38 24.73
CA GLN A 122 2.24 14.29 26.08
C GLN A 122 1.90 12.85 26.47
N SER A 123 1.35 12.06 25.54
CA SER A 123 1.14 10.61 25.72
C SER A 123 2.45 9.88 25.99
N ALA A 124 3.51 10.21 25.25
CA ALA A 124 4.83 9.62 25.42
C ALA A 124 5.40 9.81 26.83
N LYS A 125 5.25 11.00 27.42
CA LYS A 125 5.63 11.28 28.81
C LYS A 125 4.89 10.41 29.84
N LYS A 126 3.74 9.84 29.46
CA LYS A 126 2.94 8.93 30.28
C LYS A 126 3.20 7.46 29.95
N GLY A 127 4.19 7.16 29.11
CA GLY A 127 4.50 5.80 28.65
C GLY A 127 3.54 5.26 27.60
N ILE A 128 2.71 6.11 27.00
CA ILE A 128 1.72 5.70 25.99
C ILE A 128 2.30 5.92 24.59
N TRP A 129 2.36 4.86 23.79
CA TRP A 129 2.63 4.93 22.37
C TRP A 129 1.40 5.51 21.67
N HIS A 130 1.54 6.70 21.10
CA HIS A 130 0.43 7.42 20.47
C HIS A 130 0.87 7.92 19.10
N ILE A 131 0.12 7.52 18.08
CA ILE A 131 0.28 7.99 16.72
C ILE A 131 -1.02 8.62 16.22
N ASP A 132 -0.89 9.60 15.32
CA ASP A 132 -2.01 10.27 14.67
C ASP A 132 -1.89 10.10 13.16
N VAL A 133 -2.83 9.39 12.55
CA VAL A 133 -2.79 8.99 11.14
C VAL A 133 -3.34 10.11 10.28
N ARG A 134 -2.60 10.49 9.24
CA ARG A 134 -3.03 11.53 8.32
C ARG A 134 -4.04 11.00 7.30
N PHE A 135 -5.18 11.67 7.22
CA PHE A 135 -6.20 11.53 6.19
C PHE A 135 -6.27 12.80 5.34
N HIS A 136 -6.80 12.68 4.13
CA HIS A 136 -7.03 13.83 3.26
C HIS A 136 -8.31 14.58 3.64
N ASP A 137 -9.36 13.85 4.01
CA ASP A 137 -10.66 14.40 4.37
C ASP A 137 -10.88 14.44 5.89
N HIS A 138 -11.58 15.48 6.34
CA HIS A 138 -11.88 15.68 7.76
C HIS A 138 -12.91 14.68 8.29
N ASN A 139 -13.93 14.35 7.50
CA ASN A 139 -14.98 13.45 7.93
C ASN A 139 -14.45 12.02 8.01
N GLU A 140 -13.55 11.61 7.11
CA GLU A 140 -12.84 10.33 7.21
C GLU A 140 -12.04 10.22 8.52
N ALA A 141 -11.30 11.27 8.89
CA ALA A 141 -10.57 11.31 10.15
C ALA A 141 -11.51 11.22 11.37
N LEU A 142 -12.64 11.92 11.34
CA LEU A 142 -13.65 11.84 12.40
C LEU A 142 -14.29 10.44 12.51
N GLN A 143 -14.58 9.81 11.37
CA GLN A 143 -15.15 8.47 11.32
C GLN A 143 -14.16 7.40 11.79
N PHE A 144 -12.87 7.58 11.51
CA PHE A 144 -11.82 6.70 12.02
C PHE A 144 -11.79 6.69 13.55
N GLY A 145 -11.93 7.85 14.17
CA GLY A 145 -12.03 8.01 15.62
C GLY A 145 -10.75 7.64 16.36
N VAL A 146 -10.91 7.13 17.58
CA VAL A 146 -9.78 6.69 18.44
C VAL A 146 -9.82 5.17 18.54
N GLN A 147 -8.68 4.54 18.27
CA GLN A 147 -8.53 3.10 18.30
C GLN A 147 -7.29 2.70 19.10
N TRP A 148 -7.28 1.47 19.63
CA TRP A 148 -6.10 0.83 20.20
C TRP A 148 -5.74 -0.34 19.30
N LEU A 149 -4.58 -0.25 18.65
CA LEU A 149 -4.16 -1.18 17.60
C LEU A 149 -2.76 -1.71 17.87
N ASN A 150 -2.53 -2.98 17.53
CA ASN A 150 -1.21 -3.59 17.50
C ASN A 150 -0.51 -3.20 16.19
N VAL A 151 0.33 -2.16 16.25
CA VAL A 151 1.04 -1.59 15.11
C VAL A 151 2.42 -2.23 14.99
N LYS A 152 2.83 -2.60 13.77
CA LYS A 152 4.18 -3.13 13.54
C LYS A 152 5.12 -2.00 13.16
N ILE A 153 6.27 -1.96 13.79
CA ILE A 153 7.40 -1.08 13.49
C ILE A 153 8.31 -1.82 12.51
N LEU A 154 8.55 -1.21 11.35
CA LEU A 154 9.37 -1.72 10.27
C LEU A 154 10.63 -0.85 10.17
N ASN A 155 11.67 -1.21 10.92
CA ASN A 155 12.97 -0.53 10.92
C ASN A 155 14.03 -1.38 10.21
#